data_AF-A0A842VIE3-F1
#
_entry.id   AF-A0A842VIE3-F1
#
_cell.length_a   1.000
_cell.length_b   1.000
_cell.length_c   1.000
_cell.angle_alpha   90.00
_cell.angle_beta   90.00
_cell.angle_gamma   90.00
#
_symmetry.space_group_name_H-M   'P 1'
#
loop_
_entity.id
_entity.type
_entity.pdbx_description
1 polymer ?
#
loop_
_entity_poly.entity_id
_entity_poly.type
_entity_poly.pdbx_seq_one_letter_code
_entity_poly.pdbx_strand_id
1 'polypeptide(L)'
;MSVKKRTSPIQETDKVIKDFKKDFEGFYLGDHMKLEIIIDDLFESMNNDKISKDTLYRQLSLNFLNKIIFMIKEDKLNHRDFFLEALSTHKFWQPLTKMILAKRIEELKGCKVLKKGRKYYIADFKKTYLGKIIVDKLDYSRRSVLQEDEYEKLTRTIKKLNYEIPLVINPTETEKFFQE
;
A
#
# COMPACT_ATOMS: atom_id res chain seq x y z
N MET A 1 -44.90 -13.43 17.18
CA MET A 1 -43.77 -14.13 16.53
C MET A 1 -42.91 -13.11 15.81
N SER A 2 -41.79 -12.67 16.40
CA SER A 2 -40.86 -11.76 15.74
C SER A 2 -39.86 -12.55 14.91
N VAL A 3 -39.94 -12.39 13.59
CA VAL A 3 -38.99 -12.93 12.62
C VAL A 3 -37.65 -12.20 12.80
N LYS A 4 -36.67 -12.84 13.45
CA LYS A 4 -35.28 -12.36 13.43
C LYS A 4 -34.80 -12.38 11.98
N LYS A 5 -34.68 -11.20 11.36
CA LYS A 5 -34.02 -11.03 10.07
C LYS A 5 -32.59 -11.58 10.19
N ARG A 6 -32.31 -12.69 9.51
CA ARG A 6 -30.94 -13.17 9.29
C ARG A 6 -30.24 -12.14 8.41
N THR A 7 -29.37 -11.34 9.00
CA THR A 7 -28.38 -10.56 8.27
C THR A 7 -27.54 -11.52 7.44
N SER A 8 -27.32 -11.20 6.17
CA SER A 8 -26.55 -12.05 5.27
C SER A 8 -25.07 -12.07 5.70
N PRO A 9 -24.34 -13.18 5.52
CA PRO A 9 -22.93 -13.30 5.93
C PRO A 9 -22.02 -12.21 5.33
N ILE A 10 -22.41 -11.70 4.15
CA ILE A 10 -21.73 -10.63 3.42
C ILE A 10 -21.85 -9.28 4.16
N GLN A 11 -23.02 -8.97 4.74
CA GLN A 11 -23.25 -7.73 5.50
C GLN A 11 -22.53 -7.73 6.86
N GLU A 12 -22.35 -8.91 7.46
CA GLU A 12 -21.56 -9.07 8.69
C GLU A 12 -20.07 -8.89 8.45
N THR A 13 -19.53 -9.40 7.33
CA THR A 13 -18.13 -9.16 6.96
C THR A 13 -17.83 -7.69 6.68
N ASP A 14 -18.75 -6.95 6.04
CA ASP A 14 -18.55 -5.52 5.78
C ASP A 14 -18.59 -4.67 7.05
N LYS A 15 -19.42 -5.06 8.02
CA LYS A 15 -19.47 -4.40 9.33
C LYS A 15 -18.21 -4.65 10.15
N VAL A 16 -17.74 -5.89 10.21
CA VAL A 16 -16.47 -6.25 10.87
C VAL A 16 -15.30 -5.53 10.22
N ILE A 17 -15.26 -5.41 8.88
CA ILE A 17 -14.19 -4.68 8.17
C ILE A 17 -14.27 -3.17 8.43
N LYS A 18 -15.47 -2.59 8.55
CA LYS A 18 -15.65 -1.16 8.88
C LYS A 18 -15.27 -0.83 10.32
N ASP A 19 -15.76 -1.61 11.27
CA ASP A 19 -15.43 -1.44 12.69
C ASP A 19 -13.93 -1.68 12.90
N PHE A 20 -13.37 -2.67 12.20
CA PHE A 20 -11.94 -2.93 12.18
C PHE A 20 -11.10 -1.79 11.57
N LYS A 21 -11.54 -1.19 10.45
CA LYS A 21 -10.85 -0.01 9.88
C LYS A 21 -10.83 1.15 10.87
N LYS A 22 -11.94 1.38 11.57
CA LYS A 22 -12.07 2.45 12.57
C LYS A 22 -11.15 2.23 13.78
N ASP A 23 -11.06 0.98 14.24
CA ASP A 23 -10.17 0.61 15.36
C ASP A 23 -8.70 0.58 14.93
N PHE A 24 -8.42 0.17 13.69
CA PHE A 24 -7.09 0.18 13.09
C PHE A 24 -6.60 1.62 12.87
N GLU A 25 -7.44 2.54 12.40
CA GLU A 25 -7.13 3.97 12.27
C GLU A 25 -6.84 4.62 13.64
N GLY A 26 -7.59 4.23 14.69
CA GLY A 26 -7.31 4.64 16.07
C GLY A 26 -6.00 4.08 16.63
N PHE A 27 -5.63 2.85 16.24
CA PHE A 27 -4.38 2.20 16.62
C PHE A 27 -3.15 2.76 15.88
N TYR A 28 -3.33 3.16 14.63
CA TYR A 28 -2.26 3.68 13.77
C TYR A 28 -1.76 5.08 14.15
N LEU A 29 -2.58 5.85 14.87
CA LEU A 29 -2.30 7.24 15.24
C LEU A 29 -1.81 7.45 16.68
N GLY A 30 -1.42 6.38 17.39
CA GLY A 30 -0.55 6.53 18.56
C GLY A 30 -1.05 5.98 19.89
N ASP A 31 -1.86 4.92 19.92
CA ASP A 31 -2.31 4.36 21.19
C ASP A 31 -2.10 2.83 21.28
N HIS A 32 -0.84 2.43 21.45
CA HIS A 32 -0.46 1.05 21.74
C HIS A 32 -1.12 0.52 23.02
N MET A 33 -1.52 1.40 23.95
CA MET A 33 -2.20 1.01 25.20
C MET A 33 -3.57 0.37 24.96
N LYS A 34 -4.29 0.70 23.88
CA LYS A 34 -5.59 0.09 23.60
C LYS A 34 -5.51 -1.39 23.24
N LEU A 35 -4.43 -1.81 22.58
CA LEU A 35 -4.26 -3.20 22.18
C LEU A 35 -3.83 -4.05 23.39
N GLU A 36 -3.04 -3.47 24.29
CA GLU A 36 -2.76 -4.06 25.61
C GLU A 36 -4.06 -4.18 26.43
N ILE A 37 -4.88 -3.14 26.52
CA ILE A 37 -6.17 -3.19 27.26
C ILE A 37 -7.10 -4.28 26.69
N ILE A 38 -7.26 -4.35 25.37
CA ILE A 38 -8.11 -5.38 24.73
C ILE A 38 -7.57 -6.80 24.99
N ILE A 39 -6.24 -6.97 24.98
CA ILE A 39 -5.61 -8.26 25.25
C ILE A 39 -5.71 -8.62 26.74
N ASP A 40 -5.63 -7.65 27.63
CA ASP A 40 -5.78 -7.81 29.07
C ASP A 40 -7.21 -8.25 29.42
N ASP A 41 -8.22 -7.57 28.87
CA ASP A 41 -9.63 -7.96 29.01
C ASP A 41 -9.88 -9.38 28.44
N LEU A 42 -9.27 -9.71 27.29
CA LEU A 42 -9.35 -11.05 26.70
C LEU A 42 -8.66 -12.10 27.57
N PHE A 43 -7.48 -11.81 28.11
CA PHE A 43 -6.72 -12.71 28.96
C PHE A 43 -7.47 -13.01 30.27
N GLU A 44 -8.00 -11.97 30.92
CA GLU A 44 -8.84 -12.10 32.12
C GLU A 44 -10.12 -12.90 31.83
N SER A 45 -10.77 -12.66 30.68
CA SER A 45 -11.97 -13.41 30.28
C SER A 45 -11.72 -14.89 29.94
N MET A 46 -10.51 -15.22 29.49
CA MET A 46 -10.14 -16.56 29.06
C MET A 46 -9.76 -17.50 30.21
N ASN A 47 -9.60 -16.98 31.44
CA ASN A 47 -9.37 -17.72 32.69
C ASN A 47 -8.48 -18.97 32.51
N ASN A 48 -7.34 -18.78 31.84
CA ASN A 48 -6.53 -19.88 31.29
C ASN A 48 -5.13 -19.87 31.92
N ASP A 49 -4.97 -20.61 33.01
CA ASP A 49 -3.67 -20.83 33.68
C ASP A 49 -2.61 -21.54 32.82
N LYS A 50 -2.95 -21.92 31.57
CA LYS A 50 -2.09 -22.72 30.68
C LYS A 50 -1.30 -21.91 29.65
N ILE A 51 -1.69 -20.67 29.39
CA ILE A 51 -1.03 -19.83 28.38
C ILE A 51 -0.54 -18.58 29.07
N SER A 52 0.75 -18.26 28.94
CA SER A 52 1.26 -16.99 29.46
C SER A 52 0.69 -15.83 28.66
N LYS A 53 0.44 -14.70 29.32
CA LYS A 53 -0.02 -13.45 28.71
C LYS A 53 0.81 -13.06 27.49
N ASP A 54 2.14 -13.18 27.59
CA ASP A 54 3.08 -12.95 26.49
C ASP A 54 2.85 -13.87 25.28
N THR A 55 2.53 -15.14 25.52
CA THR A 55 2.25 -16.11 24.46
C THR A 55 0.95 -15.77 23.75
N LEU A 56 -0.09 -15.40 24.50
CA LEU A 56 -1.37 -14.96 23.94
C LEU A 56 -1.18 -13.68 23.12
N TYR A 57 -0.50 -12.68 23.68
CA TYR A 57 -0.20 -11.42 23.00
C TYR A 57 0.51 -11.68 21.67
N ARG A 58 1.55 -12.52 21.69
CA ARG A 58 2.31 -12.89 20.50
C ARG A 58 1.44 -13.60 19.45
N GLN A 59 0.61 -14.55 19.85
CA GLN A 59 -0.26 -15.29 18.93
C GLN A 59 -1.33 -14.41 18.30
N LEU A 60 -2.01 -13.57 19.09
CA LEU A 60 -3.01 -12.62 18.61
C LEU A 60 -2.38 -11.63 17.64
N SER A 61 -1.25 -11.05 18.03
CA SER A 61 -0.49 -10.11 17.22
C SER A 61 -0.05 -10.74 15.89
N LEU A 62 0.48 -11.96 15.90
CA LEU A 62 0.86 -12.66 14.66
C LEU A 62 -0.35 -12.97 13.76
N ASN A 63 -1.43 -13.50 14.32
CA ASN A 63 -2.65 -13.79 13.58
C ASN A 63 -3.26 -12.52 12.97
N PHE A 64 -3.20 -11.42 13.72
CA PHE A 64 -3.63 -10.11 13.28
C PHE A 64 -2.81 -9.60 12.09
N LEU A 65 -1.49 -9.61 12.24
CA LEU A 65 -0.56 -9.21 11.18
C LEU A 65 -0.77 -10.05 9.91
N ASN A 66 -0.93 -11.35 10.06
CA ASN A 66 -1.21 -12.27 8.95
C ASN A 66 -2.54 -11.95 8.26
N LYS A 67 -3.58 -11.61 9.03
CA LYS A 67 -4.89 -11.25 8.47
C LYS A 67 -4.85 -9.94 7.70
N ILE A 68 -4.19 -8.91 8.22
CA ILE A 68 -3.97 -7.65 7.48
C ILE A 68 -3.19 -7.92 6.19
N ILE A 69 -2.10 -8.70 6.28
CA ILE A 69 -1.28 -9.03 5.11
C ILE A 69 -2.13 -9.74 4.05
N PHE A 70 -2.95 -10.71 4.47
CA PHE A 70 -3.86 -11.41 3.58
C PHE A 70 -4.88 -10.46 2.93
N MET A 71 -5.49 -9.56 3.71
CA MET A 71 -6.45 -8.59 3.19
C MET A 71 -5.83 -7.62 2.16
N ILE A 72 -4.56 -7.24 2.33
CA ILE A 72 -3.85 -6.40 1.35
C ILE A 72 -3.46 -7.20 0.11
N LYS A 73 -3.11 -8.49 0.25
CA LYS A 73 -2.84 -9.36 -0.91
C LYS A 73 -4.06 -9.51 -1.80
N GLU A 74 -5.22 -9.71 -1.18
CA GLU A 74 -6.54 -9.85 -1.81
C GLU A 74 -7.19 -8.49 -2.19
N ASP A 75 -6.44 -7.39 -2.11
CA ASP A 75 -6.89 -6.02 -2.42
C ASP A 75 -8.16 -5.57 -1.67
N LYS A 76 -8.49 -6.20 -0.54
CA LYS A 76 -9.59 -5.81 0.39
C LYS A 76 -9.21 -4.61 1.24
N LEU A 77 -7.92 -4.42 1.47
CA LEU A 77 -7.34 -3.21 2.06
C LEU A 77 -6.39 -2.57 1.06
N ASN A 78 -6.55 -1.26 0.86
CA ASN A 78 -5.69 -0.51 -0.03
C ASN A 78 -4.35 -0.25 0.66
N HIS A 79 -3.27 -0.80 0.11
CA HIS A 79 -1.90 -0.63 0.59
C HIS A 79 -1.43 0.83 0.58
N ARG A 80 -2.12 1.73 -0.13
CA ARG A 80 -1.83 3.18 -0.15
C ARG A 80 -2.26 3.89 1.13
N ASP A 81 -3.19 3.32 1.89
CA ASP A 81 -3.72 3.93 3.12
C ASP A 81 -2.73 3.85 4.30
N PHE A 82 -1.62 3.12 4.13
CA PHE A 82 -0.63 2.89 5.19
C PHE A 82 0.56 3.87 5.09
N PHE A 83 0.90 4.56 6.17
CA PHE A 83 2.12 5.37 6.30
C PHE A 83 3.32 4.53 6.74
N LEU A 84 4.18 4.16 5.79
CA LEU A 84 5.37 3.32 6.06
C LEU A 84 6.32 3.91 7.12
N GLU A 85 6.37 5.24 7.25
CA GLU A 85 7.18 5.95 8.25
C GLU A 85 6.73 5.63 9.68
N ALA A 86 5.42 5.54 9.93
CA ALA A 86 4.89 5.14 11.22
C ALA A 86 5.16 3.65 11.49
N LEU A 87 4.97 2.78 10.50
CA LEU A 87 5.15 1.33 10.66
C LEU A 87 6.61 0.91 10.77
N SER A 88 7.56 1.64 10.18
CA SER A 88 8.96 1.26 10.20
C SER A 88 9.61 1.45 11.58
N THR A 89 8.99 2.24 12.47
CA THR A 89 9.48 2.50 13.83
C THR A 89 9.52 1.26 14.71
N HIS A 90 8.59 0.31 14.51
CA HIS A 90 8.45 -0.85 15.39
C HIS A 90 8.74 -2.16 14.63
N LYS A 91 9.64 -2.99 15.19
CA LYS A 91 10.08 -4.27 14.58
C LYS A 91 8.92 -5.20 14.23
N PHE A 92 7.88 -5.20 15.07
CA PHE A 92 6.67 -6.00 14.87
C PHE A 92 5.99 -5.75 13.51
N TRP A 93 6.00 -4.51 13.02
CA TRP A 93 5.33 -4.13 11.76
C TRP A 93 6.19 -4.33 10.52
N GLN A 94 7.48 -4.67 10.67
CA GLN A 94 8.39 -4.83 9.53
C GLN A 94 7.88 -5.78 8.43
N PRO A 95 7.23 -6.92 8.72
CA PRO A 95 6.68 -7.78 7.68
C PRO A 95 5.60 -7.07 6.85
N LEU A 96 4.72 -6.31 7.51
CA LEU A 96 3.68 -5.52 6.85
C LEU A 96 4.31 -4.38 6.02
N THR A 97 5.29 -3.66 6.57
CA THR A 97 6.05 -2.61 5.87
C THR A 97 6.70 -3.14 4.59
N LYS A 98 7.37 -4.29 4.66
CA LYS A 98 8.02 -4.93 3.50
C LYS A 98 7.00 -5.31 2.43
N MET A 99 5.87 -5.87 2.83
CA MET A 99 4.82 -6.28 1.89
C MET A 99 4.16 -5.07 1.22
N ILE A 100 3.81 -4.03 1.97
CA ILE A 100 3.25 -2.79 1.40
C ILE A 100 4.24 -2.15 0.42
N LEU A 101 5.52 -2.08 0.79
CA LEU A 101 6.55 -1.56 -0.09
C LEU A 101 6.67 -2.40 -1.38
N ALA A 102 6.61 -3.73 -1.28
CA ALA A 102 6.61 -4.62 -2.43
C ALA A 102 5.43 -4.33 -3.37
N LYS A 103 4.19 -4.26 -2.87
CA LYS A 103 3.00 -3.89 -3.67
C LYS A 103 3.15 -2.52 -4.34
N ARG A 104 3.71 -1.52 -3.64
CA ARG A 104 3.98 -0.18 -4.22
C ARG A 104 5.03 -0.21 -5.33
N ILE A 105 6.05 -1.06 -5.19
CA ILE A 105 7.06 -1.28 -6.23
C ILE A 105 6.44 -2.03 -7.41
N GLU A 106 5.54 -3.00 -7.18
CA GLU A 106 4.82 -3.70 -8.23
C GLU A 106 3.93 -2.75 -9.05
N GLU A 107 3.23 -1.82 -8.41
CA GLU A 107 2.51 -0.75 -9.12
C GLU A 107 3.44 0.06 -10.02
N LEU A 108 4.61 0.44 -9.48
CA LEU A 108 5.64 1.15 -10.23
C LEU A 108 6.16 0.32 -11.40
N LYS A 109 6.31 -1.00 -11.21
CA LYS A 109 6.71 -1.97 -12.22
C LYS A 109 5.75 -2.08 -13.40
N GLY A 110 4.46 -1.97 -13.12
CA GLY A 110 3.41 -2.03 -14.12
C GLY A 110 3.25 -0.75 -14.96
N CYS A 111 3.87 0.36 -14.55
CA CYS A 111 3.72 1.62 -15.26
C CYS A 111 4.59 1.68 -16.53
N LYS A 112 4.13 2.47 -17.50
CA LYS A 112 4.82 2.68 -18.78
C LYS A 112 4.96 4.17 -19.03
N VAL A 113 6.09 4.57 -19.61
CA VAL A 113 6.27 5.94 -20.13
C VAL A 113 6.23 5.89 -21.64
N LEU A 114 5.42 6.74 -22.25
CA LEU A 114 5.33 6.80 -23.71
C LEU A 114 6.29 7.87 -24.22
N LYS A 115 7.20 7.52 -25.14
CA LYS A 115 8.01 8.50 -25.88
C LYS A 115 7.34 8.79 -27.22
N LYS A 116 7.11 10.07 -27.53
CA LYS A 116 6.70 10.54 -28.87
C LYS A 116 7.63 11.69 -29.29
N GLY A 117 8.52 11.44 -30.24
CA GLY A 117 9.60 12.36 -30.60
C GLY A 117 10.46 12.70 -29.37
N ARG A 118 10.64 13.99 -29.08
CA ARG A 118 11.40 14.50 -27.91
C ARG A 118 10.60 14.57 -26.59
N LYS A 119 9.32 14.16 -26.60
CA LYS A 119 8.41 14.29 -25.46
C LYS A 119 8.18 12.94 -24.77
N TYR A 120 8.23 12.94 -23.44
CA TYR A 120 8.01 11.78 -22.58
C TYR A 120 6.72 11.94 -21.77
N TYR A 121 5.74 11.06 -21.98
CA TYR A 121 4.43 11.12 -21.34
C TYR A 121 4.41 10.20 -20.12
N ILE A 122 4.22 10.79 -18.95
CA ILE A 122 4.36 10.13 -17.64
C ILE A 122 3.02 9.95 -16.90
N ALA A 123 1.89 10.01 -17.61
CA ALA A 123 0.56 9.95 -17.01
C ALA A 123 0.34 8.67 -16.19
N ASP A 124 0.78 7.52 -16.71
CA ASP A 124 0.63 6.23 -16.01
C ASP A 124 1.57 6.11 -14.81
N PHE A 125 2.77 6.68 -14.90
CA PHE A 125 3.70 6.77 -13.77
C PHE A 125 3.07 7.51 -12.58
N LYS A 126 2.39 8.63 -12.84
CA LYS A 126 1.72 9.46 -11.81
C LYS A 126 0.56 8.77 -11.10
N LYS A 127 -0.03 7.72 -11.68
CA LYS A 127 -1.13 6.95 -11.06
C LYS A 127 -0.64 6.04 -9.94
N THR A 128 0.66 5.74 -9.92
CA THR A 128 1.30 4.88 -8.89
C THR A 128 1.60 5.68 -7.63
N TYR A 129 1.60 5.02 -6.48
CA TYR A 129 1.92 5.70 -5.21
C TYR A 129 3.31 6.32 -5.22
N LEU A 130 4.33 5.52 -5.59
CA LEU A 130 5.72 5.99 -5.62
C LEU A 130 5.94 7.02 -6.73
N GLY A 131 5.30 6.85 -7.89
CA GLY A 131 5.43 7.79 -8.99
C GLY A 131 4.89 9.16 -8.65
N LYS A 132 3.75 9.25 -7.94
CA LYS A 132 3.23 10.53 -7.41
C LYS A 132 4.25 11.22 -6.50
N ILE A 133 4.80 10.51 -5.53
CA ILE A 133 5.81 11.07 -4.60
C ILE A 133 7.04 11.56 -5.35
N ILE A 134 7.52 10.79 -6.33
CA ILE A 134 8.71 11.15 -7.11
C ILE A 134 8.45 12.40 -7.95
N VAL A 135 7.30 12.51 -8.64
CA VAL A 135 6.99 13.73 -9.41
C VAL A 135 6.78 14.94 -8.52
N ASP A 136 6.20 14.75 -7.32
CA ASP A 136 6.01 15.83 -6.36
C ASP A 136 7.36 16.36 -5.85
N LYS A 137 8.31 15.47 -5.54
CA LYS A 137 9.68 15.85 -5.16
C LYS A 137 10.47 16.55 -6.27
N LEU A 138 10.14 16.29 -7.52
CA LEU A 138 10.77 16.89 -8.69
C LEU A 138 10.01 18.11 -9.24
N ASP A 139 8.94 18.55 -8.55
CA ASP A 139 8.07 19.66 -8.95
C ASP A 139 7.40 19.48 -10.34
N TYR A 140 7.10 18.22 -10.68
CA TYR A 140 6.41 17.84 -11.92
C TYR A 140 4.94 17.46 -11.70
N SER A 141 4.38 17.74 -10.51
CA SER A 141 3.03 17.33 -10.09
C SER A 141 1.92 17.75 -11.07
N ARG A 142 2.03 18.93 -11.69
CA ARG A 142 1.02 19.44 -12.65
C ARG A 142 1.29 19.00 -14.08
N ARG A 143 2.47 18.44 -14.36
CA ARG A 143 2.91 18.10 -15.70
C ARG A 143 2.59 16.64 -16.02
N SER A 144 2.17 16.39 -17.26
CA SER A 144 1.97 15.04 -17.80
C SER A 144 3.01 14.67 -18.86
N VAL A 145 3.79 15.66 -19.30
CA VAL A 145 4.81 15.56 -20.34
C VAL A 145 6.11 16.19 -19.86
N LEU A 146 7.19 15.44 -20.01
CA LEU A 146 8.56 15.83 -19.70
C LEU A 146 9.39 15.94 -20.99
N GLN A 147 10.38 16.84 -20.96
CA GLN A 147 11.46 16.90 -21.92
C GLN A 147 12.55 15.89 -21.55
N GLU A 148 13.55 15.72 -22.41
CA GLU A 148 14.61 14.73 -22.26
C GLU A 148 15.43 14.90 -20.97
N ASP A 149 15.85 16.13 -20.67
CA ASP A 149 16.62 16.45 -19.45
C ASP A 149 15.82 16.20 -18.16
N GLU A 150 14.52 16.48 -18.20
CA GLU A 150 13.60 16.25 -17.10
C GLU A 150 13.32 14.76 -16.89
N TYR A 151 13.19 14.01 -17.99
CA TYR A 151 13.05 12.57 -17.97
C TYR A 151 14.33 11.89 -17.45
N GLU A 152 15.51 12.41 -17.79
CA GLU A 152 16.77 11.96 -17.21
C GLU A 152 16.82 12.15 -15.69
N LYS A 153 16.38 13.31 -15.18
CA LYS A 153 16.30 13.54 -13.71
C LYS A 153 15.35 12.55 -13.04
N LEU A 154 14.22 12.26 -13.67
CA LEU A 154 13.24 11.29 -13.18
C LEU A 154 13.83 9.87 -13.17
N THR A 155 14.47 9.44 -14.25
CA THR A 155 15.11 8.10 -14.34
C THR A 155 16.27 7.94 -13.37
N ARG A 156 17.10 8.97 -13.16
CA ARG A 156 18.16 8.95 -12.13
C ARG A 156 17.59 8.76 -10.72
N THR A 157 16.48 9.43 -10.41
CA THR A 157 15.79 9.26 -9.11
C THR A 157 15.30 7.83 -8.91
N ILE A 158 14.81 7.20 -9.97
CA ILE A 158 14.25 5.84 -9.91
C ILE A 158 15.35 4.79 -9.87
N LYS A 159 16.48 5.01 -10.56
CA LYS A 159 17.65 4.14 -10.47
C LYS A 159 18.18 4.02 -9.03
N LYS A 160 18.03 5.06 -8.19
CA LYS A 160 18.36 4.97 -6.75
C LYS A 160 17.49 3.95 -5.99
N LEU A 161 16.34 3.57 -6.54
CA LEU A 161 15.46 2.53 -6.00
C LEU A 161 15.76 1.14 -6.61
N ASN A 162 16.90 0.98 -7.31
CA ASN A 162 17.27 -0.22 -8.06
C ASN A 162 16.17 -0.69 -9.03
N TYR A 163 15.53 0.28 -9.70
CA TYR A 163 14.43 0.02 -10.62
C TYR A 163 14.58 0.82 -11.92
N GLU A 164 13.99 0.33 -13.00
CA GLU A 164 13.96 0.97 -14.32
C GLU A 164 12.54 0.99 -14.88
N ILE A 165 12.07 2.15 -15.36
CA ILE A 165 10.72 2.26 -15.95
C ILE A 165 10.72 1.72 -17.38
N PRO A 166 9.78 0.84 -17.75
CA PRO A 166 9.53 0.46 -19.13
C PRO A 166 9.22 1.68 -20.00
N LEU A 167 10.08 1.93 -20.99
CA LEU A 167 9.86 2.96 -22.01
C LEU A 167 9.18 2.32 -23.23
N VAL A 168 8.01 2.83 -23.60
CA VAL A 168 7.31 2.46 -24.83
C VAL A 168 7.50 3.57 -25.84
N ILE A 169 8.22 3.28 -26.92
CA ILE A 169 8.47 4.23 -28.00
C ILE A 169 7.33 4.14 -29.00
N ASN A 170 6.59 5.24 -29.17
CA ASN A 170 5.59 5.36 -30.22
C ASN A 170 6.17 6.26 -31.33
N PRO A 171 6.42 5.73 -32.52
CA PRO A 171 6.92 6.53 -33.63
C PRO A 171 5.90 7.62 -33.97
N THR A 172 6.38 8.83 -34.20
CA THR A 172 5.55 9.93 -34.65
C THR A 172 5.16 9.76 -36.12
N GLU A 173 4.05 10.36 -36.55
CA GLU A 173 3.54 10.21 -37.93
C GLU A 173 4.62 10.56 -38.97
N THR A 174 5.44 11.58 -38.71
CA THR A 174 6.58 11.97 -39.55
C THR A 174 7.71 10.95 -39.60
N GLU A 175 7.95 10.14 -38.56
CA GLU A 175 9.00 9.10 -38.55
C GLU A 175 8.58 7.84 -39.32
N LYS A 176 7.27 7.61 -39.49
CA LYS A 176 6.75 6.53 -40.34
C LYS A 176 7.01 6.76 -41.83
N PHE A 177 7.17 8.01 -42.25
CA PHE A 177 7.39 8.37 -43.66
C PHE A 177 8.83 8.18 -44.15
N PHE A 178 9.82 7.99 -43.26
CA PHE A 178 11.24 7.84 -43.63
C PHE A 178 11.75 6.40 -43.50
N GLN A 179 10.86 5.42 -43.34
CA GLN A 179 11.20 3.99 -43.24
C GLN A 179 10.76 3.17 -44.46
N GLU A 180 10.42 3.81 -45.58
CA GLU A 180 10.24 3.14 -46.88
C GLU A 180 11.51 3.22 -47.74
#